data_AF-H0FBE8-F1
#
_entry.id   AF-H0FBE8-F1
#
_cell.length_a   1.000
_cell.length_b   1.000
_cell.length_c   1.000
_cell.angle_alpha   90.00
_cell.angle_beta   90.00
_cell.angle_gamma   90.00
#
_symmetry.space_group_name_H-M   'P 1'
#
loop_
_entity.id
_entity.type
_entity.pdbx_description
1 polymer ?
#
loop_
_entity_poly.entity_id
_entity_poly.type
_entity_poly.pdbx_seq_one_letter_code
_entity_poly.pdbx_strand_id
1 'polypeptide(L)'
;MERSRLVPANPAPAPRARYTVFIYTEEQRGNQMVESRVLGMMSDISGSEKLIVVQDPFNGFKFIYRVDHESNNLDAAAITEQDESNFNGKTSLEINAMTYRLGTPENAMKLLRGKTHWIQDKGSVLSVLLQNAAARKTRFAPPRIERDRMRKVPEGVPVELLPS
;
A
#
# COMPACT_ATOMS: atom_id res chain seq x y z
N MET A 1 53.69 8.00 16.56
CA MET A 1 52.87 6.79 16.27
C MET A 1 51.40 7.18 16.41
N GLU A 2 50.81 7.68 15.33
CA GLU A 2 49.37 7.98 15.27
C GLU A 2 48.59 6.68 15.07
N ARG A 3 47.64 6.42 15.97
CA ARG A 3 46.69 5.30 15.83
C ARG A 3 45.53 5.78 14.98
N SER A 4 45.53 5.40 13.70
CA SER A 4 44.40 5.57 12.79
C SER A 4 43.13 4.97 13.41
N ARG A 5 42.14 5.84 13.65
CA ARG A 5 40.78 5.42 13.99
C ARG A 5 40.14 4.88 12.72
N LEU A 6 39.89 3.58 12.70
CA LEU A 6 39.01 2.95 11.72
C LEU A 6 37.60 3.52 11.94
N VAL A 7 37.10 4.25 10.94
CA VAL A 7 35.70 4.66 10.85
C VAL A 7 34.89 3.37 10.61
N PRO A 8 33.83 3.08 11.38
CA PRO A 8 32.99 1.93 11.09
C PRO A 8 32.39 2.10 9.70
N ALA A 9 32.43 1.01 8.93
CA ALA A 9 31.89 0.94 7.58
C ALA A 9 30.44 1.47 7.58
N ASN A 10 30.17 2.37 6.64
CA ASN A 10 28.84 2.84 6.30
C ASN A 10 27.87 1.63 6.25
N PRO A 11 26.68 1.66 6.88
CA PRO A 11 25.76 0.54 6.78
C PRO A 11 25.48 0.27 5.30
N ALA A 12 25.56 -0.99 4.91
CA ALA A 12 25.24 -1.43 3.55
C ALA A 12 23.87 -0.84 3.14
N PRO A 13 23.70 -0.41 1.87
CA PRO A 13 22.40 0.04 1.40
C PRO A 13 21.36 -1.05 1.71
N ALA A 14 20.25 -0.65 2.32
CA ALA A 14 19.18 -1.58 2.66
C ALA A 14 18.81 -2.36 1.40
N PRO A 15 18.60 -3.69 1.47
CA PRO A 15 18.18 -4.44 0.31
C PRO A 15 16.90 -3.81 -0.24
N ARG A 16 16.88 -3.48 -1.54
CA ARG A 16 15.69 -2.97 -2.25
C ARG A 16 14.47 -3.75 -1.79
N ALA A 17 13.39 -3.05 -1.44
CA ALA A 17 12.12 -3.67 -1.14
C ALA A 17 11.77 -4.62 -2.29
N ARG A 18 11.70 -5.93 -2.02
CA ARG A 18 11.60 -6.95 -3.08
C ARG A 18 10.28 -6.90 -3.84
N TYR A 19 9.26 -6.27 -3.26
CA TYR A 19 7.91 -6.23 -3.81
C TYR A 19 7.39 -4.80 -3.83
N THR A 20 7.32 -4.23 -5.04
CA THR A 20 6.84 -2.88 -5.29
C THR A 20 5.77 -2.88 -6.38
N VAL A 21 4.94 -1.84 -6.35
CA VAL A 21 3.96 -1.52 -7.39
C VAL A 21 4.06 -0.05 -7.73
N PHE A 22 3.66 0.30 -8.94
CA PHE A 22 3.52 1.66 -9.42
C PHE A 22 2.07 2.09 -9.25
N ILE A 23 1.85 3.13 -8.44
CA ILE A 23 0.53 3.67 -8.16
C ILE A 23 0.44 5.06 -8.76
N TYR A 24 -0.51 5.24 -9.68
CA TYR A 24 -0.84 6.53 -10.24
C TYR A 24 -1.72 7.31 -9.26
N THR A 25 -1.30 8.52 -8.92
CA THR A 25 -2.01 9.41 -8.00
C THR A 25 -2.34 10.74 -8.68
N GLU A 26 -3.59 11.21 -8.47
CA GLU A 26 -4.06 12.53 -8.91
C GLU A 26 -3.89 13.56 -7.79
N GLU A 27 -2.64 13.89 -7.50
CA GLU A 27 -2.26 14.84 -6.44
C GLU A 27 -2.36 16.31 -6.88
N GLN A 28 -2.55 17.22 -5.92
CA GLN A 28 -2.53 18.66 -6.21
C GLN A 28 -1.18 19.14 -6.77
N ARG A 29 -0.09 18.42 -6.47
CA ARG A 29 1.26 18.74 -6.93
C ARG A 29 1.55 18.25 -8.36
N GLY A 30 0.61 17.57 -8.99
CA GLY A 30 0.74 17.01 -10.32
C GLY A 30 0.45 15.52 -10.33
N ASN A 31 -0.04 15.05 -11.48
CA ASN A 31 -0.31 13.65 -11.73
C ASN A 31 1.01 12.91 -11.92
N GLN A 32 1.26 11.88 -11.13
CA GLN A 32 2.48 11.09 -11.22
C GLN A 32 2.25 9.62 -10.92
N MET A 33 3.18 8.79 -11.39
CA MET A 33 3.26 7.38 -11.07
C MET A 33 4.31 7.19 -10.00
N VAL A 34 3.97 6.49 -8.93
CA VAL A 34 4.81 6.44 -7.74
C VAL A 34 5.10 4.98 -7.42
N GLU A 35 6.38 4.61 -7.36
CA GLU A 35 6.80 3.32 -6.86
C GLU A 35 6.51 3.24 -5.34
N SER A 36 5.72 2.24 -4.95
CA SER A 36 5.21 2.06 -3.59
C SER A 36 5.50 0.64 -3.12
N ARG A 37 5.83 0.49 -1.83
CA ARG A 37 6.19 -0.82 -1.26
C ARG A 37 4.94 -1.64 -0.94
N VAL A 38 4.91 -2.89 -1.38
CA VAL A 38 3.86 -3.84 -0.99
C VAL A 38 4.29 -4.54 0.29
N LEU A 39 3.59 -4.27 1.39
CA LEU A 39 3.90 -4.83 2.71
C LEU A 39 3.31 -6.23 2.91
N GLY A 40 2.20 -6.53 2.25
CA GLY A 40 1.52 -7.81 2.40
C GLY A 40 0.07 -7.77 1.96
N MET A 41 -0.68 -8.78 2.38
CA MET A 41 -2.12 -8.86 2.12
C MET A 41 -2.90 -9.04 3.41
N MET A 42 -4.19 -8.72 3.36
CA MET A 42 -5.15 -9.09 4.39
C MET A 42 -6.24 -9.92 3.76
N SER A 43 -6.61 -11.02 4.41
CA SER A 43 -7.74 -11.85 4.01
C SER A 43 -8.62 -12.07 5.21
N ASP A 44 -9.92 -11.92 5.04
CA ASP A 44 -10.86 -12.40 6.05
C ASP A 44 -10.79 -13.94 6.13
N ILE A 45 -11.27 -14.53 7.22
CA ILE A 45 -11.19 -15.98 7.45
C ILE A 45 -11.94 -16.79 6.37
N SER A 46 -13.03 -16.24 5.81
CA SER A 46 -13.77 -16.93 4.74
C SER A 46 -13.05 -16.87 3.39
N GLY A 47 -12.09 -15.95 3.23
CA GLY A 47 -11.38 -15.69 1.98
C GLY A 47 -12.21 -14.96 0.93
N SER A 48 -13.37 -14.42 1.31
CA SER A 48 -14.26 -13.63 0.45
C SER A 48 -13.71 -12.23 0.20
N GLU A 49 -13.10 -11.60 1.20
CA GLU A 49 -12.46 -10.30 1.08
C GLU A 49 -10.94 -10.47 1.15
N LYS A 50 -10.28 -10.03 0.08
CA LYS A 50 -8.82 -10.01 -0.02
C LYS A 50 -8.37 -8.61 -0.38
N LEU A 51 -7.44 -8.10 0.41
CA LEU A 51 -6.95 -6.74 0.36
C LEU A 51 -5.43 -6.77 0.26
N ILE A 52 -4.84 -5.77 -0.37
CA ILE A 52 -3.38 -5.55 -0.32
C ILE A 52 -3.07 -4.44 0.67
N VAL A 53 -1.87 -4.47 1.24
CA VAL A 53 -1.35 -3.39 2.08
C VAL A 53 -0.13 -2.80 1.39
N VAL A 54 -0.20 -1.51 1.10
CA VAL A 54 0.84 -0.77 0.39
C VAL A 54 1.23 0.46 1.20
N GLN A 55 2.53 0.70 1.32
CA GLN A 55 3.07 1.89 1.95
C GLN A 55 3.25 3.00 0.93
N ASP A 56 2.61 4.14 1.20
CA ASP A 56 2.82 5.39 0.49
C ASP A 56 4.22 5.94 0.82
N PRO A 57 5.03 6.29 -0.19
CA PRO A 57 6.41 6.69 0.04
C PRO A 57 6.59 8.14 0.53
N PHE A 58 5.59 9.02 0.38
CA PHE A 58 5.72 10.43 0.73
C PHE A 58 5.35 10.72 2.18
N ASN A 59 4.27 10.08 2.64
CA ASN A 59 3.73 10.31 3.98
C ASN A 59 3.91 9.09 4.90
N GLY A 60 4.32 7.94 4.36
CA GLY A 60 4.55 6.73 5.14
C GLY A 60 3.27 5.99 5.54
N PHE A 61 2.09 6.47 5.16
CA PHE A 61 0.82 5.79 5.45
C PHE A 61 0.79 4.41 4.81
N LYS A 62 0.27 3.44 5.55
CA LYS A 62 0.07 2.08 5.06
C LYS A 62 -1.40 1.92 4.73
N PHE A 63 -1.73 2.11 3.46
CA PHE A 63 -3.09 1.96 2.98
C PHE A 63 -3.43 0.49 2.76
N ILE A 64 -4.62 0.11 3.18
CA ILE A 64 -5.25 -1.16 2.83
C ILE A 64 -6.13 -0.91 1.61
N TYR A 65 -5.89 -1.61 0.50
CA TYR A 65 -6.63 -1.44 -0.74
C TYR A 65 -7.46 -2.67 -1.11
N ARG A 66 -8.66 -2.43 -1.60
CA ARG A 66 -9.42 -3.36 -2.44
C ARG A 66 -8.90 -3.27 -3.87
N VAL A 67 -8.77 -4.43 -4.52
CA VAL A 67 -8.23 -4.53 -5.88
C VAL A 67 -9.37 -4.68 -6.86
N ASP A 68 -9.57 -3.69 -7.73
CA ASP A 68 -10.46 -3.79 -8.89
C ASP A 68 -9.64 -4.14 -10.15
N HIS A 69 -9.66 -5.42 -10.50
CA HIS A 69 -8.93 -5.91 -11.67
C HIS A 69 -9.49 -5.44 -13.01
N GLU A 70 -10.78 -5.10 -13.08
CA GLU A 70 -11.46 -4.73 -14.33
C GLU A 70 -11.04 -3.33 -14.75
N SER A 71 -10.97 -2.40 -13.79
CA SER A 71 -10.60 -1.00 -14.03
C SER A 71 -9.13 -0.70 -13.72
N ASN A 72 -8.37 -1.65 -13.18
CA ASN A 72 -7.01 -1.46 -12.64
C ASN A 72 -6.95 -0.41 -11.52
N ASN A 73 -8.02 -0.27 -10.74
CA ASN A 73 -8.07 0.65 -9.60
C ASN A 73 -7.74 -0.07 -8.29
N LEU A 74 -7.14 0.71 -7.39
CA LEU A 74 -6.97 0.39 -5.98
C LEU A 74 -7.87 1.34 -5.18
N ASP A 75 -8.87 0.74 -4.53
CA ASP A 75 -9.83 1.46 -3.69
C ASP A 75 -9.35 1.38 -2.25
N ALA A 76 -8.94 2.51 -1.67
CA ALA A 76 -8.53 2.58 -0.28
C ALA A 76 -9.71 2.19 0.62
N ALA A 77 -9.46 1.22 1.48
CA ALA A 77 -10.42 0.70 2.44
C ALA A 77 -10.11 1.18 3.87
N ALA A 78 -8.84 1.31 4.24
CA ALA A 78 -8.42 1.74 5.58
C ALA A 78 -6.94 2.16 5.60
N ILE A 79 -6.50 2.73 6.73
CA ILE A 79 -5.07 2.88 7.08
C ILE A 79 -4.77 1.94 8.26
N THR A 80 -3.59 1.33 8.21
CA THR A 80 -3.11 0.42 9.26
C THR A 80 -1.79 0.89 9.85
N GLU A 81 -1.62 0.67 11.14
CA GLU A 81 -0.35 0.91 11.85
C GLU A 81 0.51 -0.36 11.96
N GLN A 82 0.04 -1.49 11.41
CA GLN A 82 0.74 -2.77 11.52
C GLN A 82 2.15 -2.70 10.93
N ASP A 83 3.10 -3.26 11.65
CA ASP A 83 4.49 -3.37 11.19
C ASP A 83 4.62 -4.38 10.03
N GLU A 84 5.61 -4.17 9.17
CA GLU A 84 5.89 -5.07 8.04
C GLU A 84 6.15 -6.51 8.51
N SER A 85 6.80 -6.71 9.66
CA SER A 85 7.08 -8.02 10.23
C SER A 85 5.82 -8.83 10.62
N ASN A 86 4.67 -8.16 10.75
CA ASN A 86 3.41 -8.82 11.03
C ASN A 86 2.80 -9.49 9.78
N PHE A 87 3.23 -9.10 8.57
CA PHE A 87 2.77 -9.69 7.31
C PHE A 87 3.52 -10.99 6.99
N ASN A 88 3.30 -12.00 7.83
CA ASN A 88 4.06 -13.26 7.83
C ASN A 88 3.22 -14.53 7.59
N GLY A 89 1.92 -14.39 7.34
CA GLY A 89 0.98 -15.49 7.11
C GLY A 89 0.40 -16.14 8.39
N LYS A 90 0.90 -15.77 9.57
CA LYS A 90 0.52 -16.36 10.87
C LYS A 90 -0.22 -15.37 11.76
N THR A 91 0.15 -14.10 11.70
CA THR A 91 -0.50 -13.04 12.47
C THR A 91 -1.92 -12.80 11.97
N SER A 92 -2.84 -12.55 12.90
CA SER A 92 -4.20 -12.11 12.61
C SER A 92 -4.54 -10.92 13.48
N LEU A 93 -5.47 -10.08 13.01
CA LEU A 93 -5.97 -8.93 13.75
C LEU A 93 -7.47 -8.78 13.55
N GLU A 94 -8.11 -8.01 14.41
CA GLU A 94 -9.55 -7.75 14.34
C GLU A 94 -9.81 -6.31 13.88
N ILE A 95 -10.62 -6.14 12.83
CA ILE A 95 -11.15 -4.85 12.38
C ILE A 95 -12.66 -5.01 12.22
N ASN A 96 -13.42 -4.07 12.78
CA ASN A 96 -14.89 -4.07 12.69
C ASN A 96 -15.52 -5.42 13.11
N ALA A 97 -15.04 -6.04 14.20
CA ALA A 97 -15.49 -7.36 14.68
C ALA A 97 -15.27 -8.53 13.71
N MET A 98 -14.43 -8.34 12.69
CA MET A 98 -14.02 -9.37 11.75
C MET A 98 -12.52 -9.64 11.89
N THR A 99 -12.15 -10.92 11.90
CA THR A 99 -10.75 -11.33 11.96
C THR A 99 -10.14 -11.42 10.56
N TYR A 100 -8.99 -10.79 10.39
CA TYR A 100 -8.20 -10.81 9.17
C TYR A 100 -6.85 -11.46 9.42
N ARG A 101 -6.47 -12.41 8.56
CA ARG A 101 -5.13 -12.97 8.51
C ARG A 101 -4.22 -12.08 7.69
N LEU A 102 -3.03 -11.79 8.21
CA LEU A 102 -2.00 -11.02 7.53
C LEU A 102 -1.11 -11.96 6.70
N GLY A 103 -1.28 -11.92 5.38
CA GLY A 103 -0.46 -12.68 4.43
C GLY A 103 0.79 -11.92 4.01
N THR A 104 1.74 -12.64 3.40
CA THR A 104 3.05 -12.09 3.03
C THR A 104 2.97 -11.19 1.79
N PRO A 105 4.00 -10.37 1.52
CA PRO A 105 4.12 -9.64 0.25
C PRO A 105 3.92 -10.53 -0.99
N GLU A 106 4.44 -11.77 -0.98
CA GLU A 106 4.27 -12.71 -2.08
C GLU A 106 2.79 -13.07 -2.31
N ASN A 107 2.02 -13.21 -1.24
CA ASN A 107 0.59 -13.47 -1.36
C ASN A 107 -0.14 -12.27 -1.98
N ALA A 108 0.26 -11.05 -1.62
CA ALA A 108 -0.27 -9.82 -2.22
C ALA A 108 0.07 -9.74 -3.72
N MET A 109 1.32 -10.02 -4.10
CA MET A 109 1.73 -10.02 -5.52
C MET A 109 0.96 -11.05 -6.35
N LYS A 110 0.64 -12.22 -5.77
CA LYS A 110 -0.27 -13.20 -6.40
C LYS A 110 -1.67 -12.65 -6.58
N LEU A 111 -2.22 -11.95 -5.59
CA LEU A 111 -3.53 -11.29 -5.71
C LEU A 111 -3.53 -10.25 -6.83
N LEU A 112 -2.43 -9.51 -7.01
CA LEU A 112 -2.27 -8.53 -8.10
C LEU A 112 -2.08 -9.17 -9.49
N ARG A 113 -1.96 -10.50 -9.58
CA ARG A 113 -1.81 -11.25 -10.84
C ARG A 113 -0.61 -10.79 -11.68
N GLY A 114 0.47 -10.37 -11.01
CA GLY A 114 1.66 -9.84 -11.68
C GLY A 114 1.51 -8.45 -12.29
N LYS A 115 0.32 -7.82 -12.21
CA LYS A 115 0.17 -6.42 -12.62
C LYS A 115 0.88 -5.52 -11.63
N THR A 116 1.74 -4.65 -12.15
CA THR A 116 2.55 -3.73 -11.36
C THR A 116 2.02 -2.30 -11.38
N HIS A 117 1.20 -1.92 -12.36
CA HIS A 117 0.69 -0.56 -12.53
C HIS A 117 -0.78 -0.49 -12.14
N TRP A 118 -1.09 0.46 -11.26
CA TRP A 118 -2.41 0.60 -10.66
C TRP A 118 -2.81 2.07 -10.56
N ILE A 119 -4.10 2.34 -10.56
CA ILE A 119 -4.68 3.67 -10.39
C ILE A 119 -5.21 3.77 -8.97
N GLN A 120 -4.79 4.80 -8.23
CA GLN A 120 -5.36 5.06 -6.90
C GLN A 120 -6.70 5.79 -7.05
N ASP A 121 -7.77 5.23 -6.49
CA ASP A 121 -9.05 5.94 -6.49
C ASP A 121 -9.02 7.09 -5.46
N LYS A 122 -8.91 8.32 -5.96
CA LYS A 122 -8.80 9.55 -5.13
C LYS A 122 -9.89 9.71 -4.07
N GLY A 123 -11.13 9.38 -4.43
CA GLY A 123 -12.30 9.52 -3.55
C GLY A 123 -12.25 8.53 -2.39
N SER A 124 -11.83 7.30 -2.66
CA SER A 124 -11.61 6.28 -1.64
C SER A 124 -10.50 6.70 -0.66
N VAL A 125 -9.37 7.22 -1.16
CA VAL A 125 -8.26 7.70 -0.31
C VAL A 125 -8.71 8.86 0.57
N LEU A 126 -9.38 9.86 0.00
CA LEU A 126 -9.89 10.98 0.76
C LEU A 126 -10.88 10.53 1.84
N SER A 127 -11.80 9.61 1.50
CA SER A 127 -12.74 9.03 2.46
C SER A 127 -12.01 8.33 3.61
N VAL A 128 -10.99 7.52 3.31
CA VAL A 128 -10.18 6.83 4.32
C VAL A 128 -9.42 7.81 5.21
N LEU A 129 -8.79 8.84 4.63
CA LEU A 129 -8.07 9.86 5.38
C LEU A 129 -9.00 10.64 6.32
N LEU A 130 -10.18 11.04 5.85
CA LEU A 130 -11.19 11.72 6.67
C LEU A 130 -11.69 10.82 7.82
N GLN A 131 -11.96 9.54 7.53
CA GLN A 131 -12.37 8.59 8.57
C GLN A 131 -11.26 8.32 9.58
N ASN A 132 -10.01 8.19 9.13
CA ASN A 132 -8.86 7.99 9.99
C ASN A 132 -8.59 9.21 10.88
N ALA A 133 -8.76 10.43 10.35
CA ALA A 133 -8.67 11.65 11.14
C ALA A 133 -9.79 11.74 12.20
N ALA A 134 -10.99 11.25 11.89
CA ALA A 134 -12.13 11.23 12.81
C ALA A 134 -12.08 10.09 13.84
N ALA A 135 -11.45 8.96 13.49
CA ALA A 135 -11.45 7.74 14.30
C ALA A 135 -10.05 7.44 14.86
N ARG A 136 -9.93 7.31 16.18
CA ARG A 136 -8.67 6.91 16.85
C ARG A 136 -8.29 5.44 16.67
N LYS A 137 -8.88 4.72 15.72
CA LYS A 137 -8.63 3.30 15.44
C LYS A 137 -8.88 2.96 13.98
N THR A 138 -8.15 1.98 13.45
CA THR A 138 -8.36 1.43 12.11
C THR A 138 -9.80 0.92 11.96
N ARG A 139 -10.48 1.40 10.93
CA ARG A 139 -11.82 0.95 10.51
C ARG A 139 -11.88 0.92 8.99
N PHE A 140 -12.62 -0.04 8.45
CA PHE A 140 -12.90 -0.03 7.02
C PHE A 140 -13.92 1.02 6.65
N ALA A 141 -13.59 1.81 5.63
CA ALA A 141 -14.51 2.61 4.88
C ALA A 141 -15.52 1.72 4.16
N PRO A 142 -16.78 2.20 4.01
CA PRO A 142 -17.82 1.47 3.30
C PRO A 142 -17.35 0.99 1.91
N PRO A 143 -17.83 -0.19 1.46
CA PRO A 143 -17.56 -0.63 0.10
C PRO A 143 -18.08 0.39 -0.92
N ARG A 144 -17.19 0.80 -1.82
CA ARG A 144 -17.45 1.45 -3.12
C ARG A 144 -18.36 2.71 -3.10
N ILE A 145 -17.74 3.86 -3.38
CA ILE A 145 -18.48 5.06 -3.79
C ILE A 145 -18.72 4.96 -5.32
N GLU A 146 -19.97 4.95 -5.75
CA GLU A 146 -20.33 5.01 -7.18
C GLU A 146 -20.09 6.41 -7.72
N ARG A 147 -19.14 6.53 -8.66
CA ARG A 147 -18.74 7.76 -9.34
C ARG A 147 -17.94 7.44 -10.59
N ASP A 148 -17.75 8.41 -11.46
CA ASP A 148 -16.79 8.28 -12.57
C ASP A 148 -15.36 8.16 -12.04
N ARG A 149 -14.63 7.20 -12.59
CA ARG A 149 -13.26 6.87 -12.19
C ARG A 149 -12.36 6.83 -13.40
N MET A 150 -11.09 7.13 -13.15
CA MET A 150 -10.07 6.96 -14.15
C MET A 150 -9.89 5.47 -14.47
N ARG A 151 -9.81 5.15 -15.77
CA ARG A 151 -9.63 3.79 -16.27
C ARG A 151 -8.31 3.59 -17.01
N LYS A 152 -7.64 4.69 -17.35
CA LYS A 152 -6.37 4.70 -18.08
C LYS A 152 -5.47 5.79 -17.51
N VAL A 153 -4.24 5.42 -17.20
CA VAL A 153 -3.18 6.37 -16.86
C VAL A 153 -2.81 7.17 -18.11
N PRO A 154 -2.74 8.51 -18.06
CA PRO A 154 -2.28 9.32 -19.17
C PRO A 154 -0.85 8.96 -19.62
N GLU A 155 -0.55 9.16 -20.90
CA GLU A 155 0.79 8.93 -21.42
C GLU A 155 1.75 10.05 -21.00
N GLY A 156 3.03 9.71 -20.79
CA GLY A 156 4.06 10.67 -20.42
C GLY A 156 4.03 11.14 -18.96
N VAL A 157 3.23 10.50 -18.11
CA VAL A 157 3.19 10.79 -16.67
C VAL A 157 4.56 10.51 -16.03
N PRO A 158 5.13 11.45 -15.25
CA PRO A 158 6.39 11.24 -14.54
C PRO A 158 6.35 10.01 -13.63
N VAL A 159 7.46 9.30 -13.54
CA VAL A 159 7.63 8.16 -12.64
C VAL A 159 8.59 8.55 -11.52
N GLU A 160 8.12 8.44 -10.29
CA GLU A 160 8.91 8.63 -9.08
C GLU A 160 9.25 7.27 -8.48
N LEU A 161 10.55 7.05 -8.23
CA LEU A 161 11.07 5.79 -7.70
C LEU A 161 11.30 5.89 -6.20
N LEU A 162 11.27 4.74 -5.51
CA LEU A 162 11.63 4.70 -4.09
C LEU A 162 13.10 5.12 -3.90
N PRO A 163 13.44 5.85 -2.82
CA PRO A 163 14.83 6.16 -2.48
C PRO A 163 15.66 4.87 -2.36
N SER A 164 16.86 4.89 -2.95
CA SER A 164 17.82 3.78 -2.94
C SER A 164 18.61 3.66 -1.65
#